data_AF-A0A1M6B172-F1
#
_entry.id   AF-A0A1M6B172-F1
#
_cell.length_a   1.000
_cell.length_b   1.000
_cell.length_c   1.000
_cell.angle_alpha   90.00
_cell.angle_beta   90.00
_cell.angle_gamma   90.00
#
_symmetry.space_group_name_H-M   'P 1'
#
loop_
_entity.id
_entity.type
_entity.pdbx_description
1 polymer ?
#
loop_
_entity_poly.entity_id
_entity_poly.type
_entity_poly.pdbx_seq_one_letter_code
_entity_poly.pdbx_strand_id
1 'polypeptide(L)'
;MEEIINKVASSALVVFDLEDYYQTGMRSKIDISQWLIEGFLLKEKDFRENLKSYDWSQYLDHYVAVYCSTDAILPAWASILVASYVAPFAKKVILGDLTALETSIYESELARIDFSSYQDKPVILKGCSKKPVPETAYILAIQKLQKHAKSVMYGEACSAVPIFKAKK
;
A
#
# COMPACT_ATOMS: atom_id res chain seq x y z
N MET A 1 26.58 -42.02 15.15
CA MET A 1 25.38 -41.24 14.82
C MET A 1 25.89 -39.90 14.33
N GLU A 2 25.94 -39.71 13.03
CA GLU A 2 26.27 -38.39 12.47
C GLU A 2 25.03 -37.50 12.68
N GLU A 3 25.17 -36.49 13.54
CA GLU A 3 24.18 -35.44 13.68
C GLU A 3 24.00 -34.75 12.33
N ILE A 4 22.77 -34.75 11.82
CA ILE A 4 22.38 -33.94 10.68
C ILE A 4 22.38 -32.49 11.17
N ILE A 5 23.53 -31.82 11.07
CA ILE A 5 23.66 -30.39 11.33
C ILE A 5 22.89 -29.67 10.22
N ASN A 6 21.74 -29.11 10.59
CA ASN A 6 20.89 -28.34 9.69
C ASN A 6 21.62 -27.02 9.34
N LYS A 7 22.39 -27.01 8.25
CA LYS A 7 23.16 -25.85 7.74
C LYS A 7 22.30 -24.63 7.37
N VAL A 8 20.98 -24.75 7.44
CA VAL A 8 20.02 -23.67 7.13
C VAL A 8 20.05 -22.56 8.19
N ALA A 9 20.39 -22.89 9.45
CA ALA A 9 20.39 -21.93 10.55
C ALA A 9 21.66 -21.03 10.63
N SER A 10 22.67 -21.26 9.78
CA SER A 10 23.96 -20.54 9.84
C SER A 10 24.22 -19.62 8.64
N SER A 11 23.19 -19.22 7.90
CA SER A 11 23.39 -18.35 6.74
C SER A 11 23.21 -16.88 7.14
N ALA A 12 24.15 -16.02 6.71
CA ALA A 12 24.12 -14.56 6.85
C ALA A 12 22.98 -13.88 6.07
N LEU A 13 21.92 -14.62 5.79
CA LEU A 13 20.80 -14.25 4.95
C LEU A 13 19.73 -13.55 5.78
N VAL A 14 19.35 -12.36 5.34
CA VAL A 14 18.35 -11.54 6.03
C VAL A 14 17.04 -11.59 5.26
N VAL A 15 15.92 -11.71 5.97
CA VAL A 15 14.59 -11.68 5.37
C VAL A 15 14.03 -10.26 5.47
N PHE A 16 13.54 -9.74 4.35
CA PHE A 16 12.73 -8.54 4.28
C PHE A 16 11.29 -8.97 4.00
N ASP A 17 10.41 -8.83 5.01
CA ASP A 17 9.00 -9.18 4.91
C ASP A 17 8.16 -7.91 4.83
N LEU A 18 7.37 -7.76 3.76
CA LEU A 18 6.46 -6.62 3.60
C LEU A 18 5.26 -6.67 4.56
N GLU A 19 4.94 -7.84 5.12
CA GLU A 19 3.88 -7.94 6.13
C GLU A 19 4.19 -7.20 7.43
N ASP A 20 5.47 -7.05 7.75
CA ASP A 20 5.95 -6.36 8.96
C ASP A 20 5.62 -4.86 8.92
N TYR A 21 5.48 -4.31 7.71
CA TYR A 21 5.17 -2.89 7.47
C TYR A 21 3.69 -2.63 7.16
N TYR A 22 2.85 -3.66 7.28
CA TYR A 22 1.42 -3.50 7.07
C TYR A 22 0.80 -2.61 8.15
N GLN A 23 0.19 -1.51 7.72
CA GLN A 23 -0.53 -0.61 8.62
C GLN A 23 -1.90 -1.16 8.97
N THR A 24 -2.20 -1.29 10.26
CA THR A 24 -3.51 -1.71 10.74
C THR A 24 -4.52 -0.56 10.72
N GLY A 25 -5.78 -0.86 10.41
CA GLY A 25 -6.85 0.13 10.33
C GLY A 25 -7.89 -0.25 9.28
N MET A 26 -9.09 0.32 9.40
CA MET A 26 -10.17 0.03 8.46
C MET A 26 -9.90 0.66 7.10
N ARG A 27 -10.20 -0.08 6.04
CA ARG A 27 -10.14 0.39 4.64
C ARG A 27 -11.55 0.68 4.18
N SER A 28 -11.83 1.92 3.82
CA SER A 28 -13.14 2.34 3.37
C SER A 28 -13.08 2.90 1.96
N LYS A 29 -14.18 2.69 1.23
CA LYS A 29 -14.39 3.31 -0.07
C LYS A 29 -15.48 4.37 0.04
N ILE A 30 -15.28 5.50 -0.64
CA ILE A 30 -16.29 6.55 -0.78
C ILE A 30 -16.56 6.74 -2.25
N ASP A 31 -17.78 6.40 -2.65
CA ASP A 31 -18.22 6.54 -4.04
C ASP A 31 -18.86 7.91 -4.25
N ILE A 32 -18.31 8.71 -5.17
CA ILE A 32 -18.86 10.03 -5.48
C ILE A 32 -20.22 9.91 -6.16
N SER A 33 -20.47 8.81 -6.88
CA SER A 33 -21.71 8.63 -7.65
C SER A 33 -22.98 8.69 -6.80
N GLN A 34 -22.87 8.36 -5.50
CA GLN A 34 -23.98 8.43 -4.54
C GLN A 34 -24.57 9.84 -4.38
N TRP A 35 -23.81 10.89 -4.72
CA TRP A 35 -24.23 12.29 -4.62
C TRP A 35 -24.50 12.94 -5.98
N LEU A 36 -24.49 12.15 -7.05
CA LEU A 36 -24.79 12.62 -8.40
C LEU A 36 -26.26 12.32 -8.74
N ILE A 37 -26.88 13.18 -9.53
CA ILE A 37 -28.22 12.94 -10.08
C ILE A 37 -28.12 11.74 -11.02
N GLU A 38 -28.90 10.71 -10.72
CA GLU A 38 -28.89 9.41 -11.42
C GLU A 38 -27.51 8.75 -11.47
N GLY A 39 -26.57 9.16 -10.60
CA GLY A 39 -25.20 8.65 -10.63
C GLY A 39 -24.31 9.26 -11.72
N PHE A 40 -24.78 10.22 -12.51
CA PHE A 40 -24.04 10.77 -13.65
C PHE A 40 -23.88 12.28 -13.65
N LEU A 41 -24.90 13.04 -13.22
CA LEU A 41 -24.90 14.49 -13.33
C LEU A 41 -24.61 15.16 -11.99
N LEU A 42 -23.52 15.93 -11.92
CA LEU A 42 -23.22 16.76 -10.77
C LEU A 42 -24.01 18.08 -10.86
N LYS A 43 -24.97 18.28 -9.95
CA LYS A 43 -25.58 19.59 -9.69
C LYS A 43 -24.97 20.20 -8.44
N GLU A 44 -24.22 21.29 -8.60
CA GLU A 44 -23.33 21.81 -7.55
C GLU A 44 -24.03 22.09 -6.22
N LYS A 45 -25.20 22.73 -6.26
CA LYS A 45 -25.98 23.04 -5.05
C LYS A 45 -26.30 21.77 -4.27
N ASP A 46 -26.93 20.80 -4.93
CA ASP A 46 -27.37 19.54 -4.34
C ASP A 46 -26.17 18.70 -3.87
N PHE A 47 -25.08 18.67 -4.64
CA PHE A 47 -23.84 18.00 -4.25
C PHE A 47 -23.27 18.56 -2.94
N ARG A 48 -23.15 19.89 -2.84
CA ARG A 48 -22.64 20.56 -1.63
C ARG A 48 -23.57 20.37 -0.43
N GLU A 49 -24.87 20.37 -0.63
CA GLU A 49 -25.86 20.12 0.43
C GLU A 49 -25.71 18.69 0.97
N ASN A 50 -25.62 17.70 0.08
CA ASN A 50 -25.42 16.30 0.47
C ASN A 50 -24.14 16.09 1.27
N LEU A 51 -23.00 16.66 0.83
CA LEU A 51 -21.73 16.53 1.55
C LEU A 51 -21.77 17.17 2.94
N LYS A 52 -22.50 18.29 3.12
CA LYS A 52 -22.66 18.93 4.43
C LYS A 52 -23.51 18.11 5.40
N SER A 53 -24.50 17.39 4.89
CA SER A 53 -25.39 16.55 5.71
C SER A 53 -24.83 15.15 5.98
N TYR A 54 -23.75 14.76 5.30
CA TYR A 54 -23.17 13.44 5.44
C TYR A 54 -22.37 13.32 6.74
N ASP A 55 -22.52 12.20 7.46
CA ASP A 55 -21.74 11.93 8.67
C ASP A 55 -20.33 11.46 8.31
N TRP A 56 -19.35 12.35 8.39
CA TRP A 56 -17.95 12.03 8.11
C TRP A 56 -17.21 11.38 9.29
N SER A 57 -17.77 11.43 10.49
CA SER A 57 -17.13 10.88 11.70
C SER A 57 -16.99 9.36 11.66
N GLN A 58 -17.82 8.68 10.86
CA GLN A 58 -17.74 7.24 10.61
C GLN A 58 -16.40 6.79 9.98
N TYR A 59 -15.59 7.72 9.44
CA TYR A 59 -14.27 7.43 8.87
C TYR A 59 -13.11 7.75 9.82
N LEU A 60 -13.40 7.95 11.11
CA LEU A 60 -12.37 8.19 12.10
C LEU A 60 -11.32 7.08 12.08
N ASP A 61 -10.06 7.45 11.90
CA ASP A 61 -8.91 6.55 11.83
C ASP A 61 -8.88 5.58 10.63
N HIS A 62 -9.74 5.79 9.63
CA HIS A 62 -9.78 4.94 8.43
C HIS A 62 -8.72 5.34 7.39
N TYR A 63 -8.34 4.38 6.55
CA TYR A 63 -7.69 4.61 5.27
C TYR A 63 -8.78 4.64 4.19
N VAL A 64 -8.89 5.75 3.46
CA VAL A 64 -10.04 6.02 2.60
C VAL A 64 -9.63 6.13 1.14
N ALA A 65 -10.31 5.36 0.29
CA ALA A 65 -10.23 5.44 -1.16
C ALA A 65 -11.49 6.14 -1.70
N VAL A 66 -11.33 7.35 -2.23
CA VAL A 66 -12.39 8.08 -2.93
C VAL A 66 -12.38 7.64 -4.39
N TYR A 67 -13.53 7.31 -4.95
CA TYR A 67 -13.66 6.86 -6.34
C TYR A 67 -15.04 7.23 -6.91
N CYS A 68 -15.27 6.96 -8.20
CA CYS A 68 -16.58 7.06 -8.84
C CYS A 68 -16.85 5.71 -9.52
N SER A 69 -17.95 5.04 -9.17
CA SER A 69 -18.33 3.76 -9.78
C SER A 69 -18.94 3.88 -11.17
N THR A 70 -19.39 5.07 -11.53
CA THR A 70 -20.01 5.36 -12.83
C THR A 70 -19.02 6.06 -13.75
N ASP A 71 -19.30 6.02 -15.05
CA ASP A 71 -18.54 6.75 -16.08
C ASP A 71 -18.87 8.26 -16.10
N ALA A 72 -19.30 8.82 -14.96
CA ALA A 72 -19.61 10.23 -14.82
C ALA A 72 -18.37 11.08 -15.10
N ILE A 73 -18.47 12.01 -16.05
CA ILE A 73 -17.41 13.00 -16.28
C ILE A 73 -17.54 14.08 -15.21
N LEU A 74 -16.68 13.99 -14.19
CA LEU A 74 -16.69 14.91 -13.06
C LEU A 74 -15.70 16.06 -13.26
N PRO A 75 -16.05 17.28 -12.81
CA PRO A 75 -15.06 18.34 -12.71
C PRO A 75 -14.01 17.96 -11.65
N ALA A 76 -12.74 18.31 -11.90
CA ALA A 76 -11.62 17.92 -11.04
C ALA A 76 -11.80 18.30 -9.56
N TRP A 77 -12.56 19.37 -9.27
CA TRP A 77 -12.82 19.82 -7.90
C TRP A 77 -13.75 18.89 -7.10
N ALA A 78 -14.53 18.01 -7.75
CA ALA A 78 -15.55 17.20 -7.06
C ALA A 78 -14.92 16.22 -6.05
N SER A 79 -13.93 15.44 -6.49
CA SER A 79 -13.20 14.52 -5.61
C SER A 79 -12.35 15.25 -4.57
N ILE A 80 -11.79 16.41 -4.92
CA ILE A 80 -11.05 17.28 -4.00
C ILE A 80 -11.98 17.77 -2.88
N LEU A 81 -13.21 18.17 -3.21
CA LEU A 81 -14.19 18.61 -2.23
C LEU A 81 -14.56 17.47 -1.28
N VAL A 82 -14.83 16.26 -1.79
CA VAL A 82 -15.08 15.07 -0.96
C VAL A 82 -13.90 14.78 -0.04
N ALA A 83 -12.68 14.80 -0.58
CA ALA A 83 -11.46 14.58 0.20
C ALA A 83 -11.31 15.61 1.34
N SER A 84 -11.69 16.88 1.10
CA SER A 84 -11.61 17.93 2.12
C SER A 84 -12.51 17.70 3.33
N TYR A 85 -13.65 17.01 3.15
CA TYR A 85 -14.57 16.68 4.26
C TYR A 85 -14.09 15.48 5.08
N VAL A 86 -13.53 14.45 4.44
CA VAL A 86 -13.10 13.22 5.14
C VAL A 86 -11.69 13.33 5.74
N ALA A 87 -10.83 14.20 5.19
CA ALA A 87 -9.46 14.40 5.64
C ALA A 87 -9.27 14.66 7.15
N PRO A 88 -10.14 15.42 7.86
CA PRO A 88 -10.02 15.61 9.30
C PRO A 88 -10.22 14.34 10.14
N PHE A 89 -10.84 13.29 9.58
CA PHE A 89 -11.18 12.05 10.29
C PHE A 89 -10.28 10.88 9.89
N ALA A 90 -9.91 10.80 8.61
CA ALA A 90 -9.15 9.70 8.06
C ALA A 90 -7.64 9.81 8.30
N LYS A 91 -6.95 8.67 8.44
CA LYS A 91 -5.48 8.60 8.48
C LYS A 91 -4.84 8.93 7.14
N LYS A 92 -5.51 8.55 6.05
CA LYS A 92 -5.05 8.77 4.68
C LYS A 92 -6.24 8.76 3.74
N VAL A 93 -6.22 9.65 2.77
CA VAL A 93 -7.24 9.76 1.73
C VAL A 93 -6.54 9.76 0.38
N ILE A 94 -6.99 8.93 -0.55
CA ILE A 94 -6.49 8.89 -1.93
C ILE A 94 -7.67 8.89 -2.90
N LEU A 95 -7.39 9.27 -4.15
CA LEU A 95 -8.29 9.03 -5.28
C LEU A 95 -7.88 7.72 -5.96
N GLY A 96 -8.80 6.76 -6.06
CA GLY A 96 -8.53 5.43 -6.61
C GLY A 96 -9.25 4.31 -5.86
N ASP A 97 -8.81 3.08 -6.07
CA ASP A 97 -9.36 1.89 -5.44
C ASP A 97 -8.57 1.46 -4.19
N LEU A 98 -8.95 0.31 -3.60
CA LEU A 98 -8.26 -0.23 -2.42
C LEU A 98 -6.82 -0.68 -2.73
N THR A 99 -6.54 -1.10 -3.95
CA THR A 99 -5.18 -1.50 -4.37
C THR A 99 -4.27 -0.28 -4.43
N ALA A 100 -4.75 0.82 -5.01
CA ALA A 100 -4.05 2.11 -5.01
C ALA A 100 -3.87 2.66 -3.59
N LEU A 101 -4.87 2.46 -2.71
CA LEU A 101 -4.77 2.81 -1.30
C LEU A 101 -3.66 2.05 -0.59
N GLU A 102 -3.63 0.72 -0.67
CA GLU A 102 -2.54 -0.07 -0.10
C GLU A 102 -1.19 0.32 -0.70
N THR A 103 -1.13 0.55 -2.00
CA THR A 103 0.10 0.97 -2.68
C THR A 103 0.64 2.28 -2.09
N SER A 104 -0.22 3.27 -1.90
CA SER A 104 0.17 4.56 -1.34
C SER A 104 0.52 4.49 0.15
N ILE A 105 -0.07 3.55 0.90
CA ILE A 105 0.32 3.25 2.29
C ILE A 105 1.74 2.68 2.30
N TYR A 106 2.00 1.63 1.51
CA TYR A 106 3.32 1.00 1.42
C TYR A 106 4.39 1.94 0.91
N GLU A 107 4.10 2.80 -0.06
CA GLU A 107 5.03 3.83 -0.52
C GLU A 107 5.48 4.75 0.63
N SER A 108 4.54 5.15 1.49
CA SER A 108 4.81 6.01 2.64
C SER A 108 5.67 5.29 3.69
N GLU A 109 5.38 4.03 3.97
CA GLU A 109 6.13 3.23 4.94
C GLU A 109 7.53 2.87 4.44
N LEU A 110 7.65 2.38 3.20
CA LEU A 110 8.93 2.05 2.58
C LEU A 110 9.86 3.25 2.42
N ALA A 111 9.32 4.47 2.33
CA ALA A 111 10.12 5.69 2.31
C ALA A 111 10.79 6.00 3.66
N ARG A 112 10.25 5.48 4.76
CA ARG A 112 10.72 5.75 6.14
C ARG A 112 11.69 4.71 6.68
N ILE A 113 11.74 3.53 6.05
CA ILE A 113 12.62 2.43 6.50
C ILE A 113 14.08 2.78 6.22
N ASP A 114 14.93 2.51 7.20
CA ASP A 114 16.39 2.50 7.00
C ASP A 114 16.84 1.16 6.42
N PHE A 115 17.23 1.20 5.14
CA PHE A 115 17.73 0.03 4.42
C PHE A 115 19.23 -0.21 4.62
N SER A 116 19.95 0.64 5.37
CA SER A 116 21.37 0.45 5.66
C SER A 116 21.67 -0.87 6.40
N SER A 117 20.70 -1.38 7.15
CA SER A 117 20.75 -2.67 7.82
C SER A 117 20.95 -3.86 6.86
N TYR A 118 20.64 -3.71 5.57
CA TYR A 118 20.82 -4.70 4.52
C TYR A 118 22.14 -4.55 3.74
N GLN A 119 22.98 -3.57 4.10
CA GLN A 119 24.23 -3.27 3.40
C GLN A 119 25.13 -4.51 3.27
N ASP A 120 25.50 -4.84 2.02
CA ASP A 120 26.37 -5.96 1.64
C ASP A 120 25.89 -7.36 2.07
N LYS A 121 24.61 -7.49 2.44
CA LYS A 121 24.00 -8.75 2.87
C LYS A 121 23.23 -9.42 1.73
N PRO A 122 23.18 -10.77 1.68
CA PRO A 122 22.18 -11.47 0.90
C PRO A 122 20.81 -11.33 1.56
N VAL A 123 19.81 -10.89 0.79
CA VAL A 123 18.44 -10.63 1.27
C VAL A 123 17.43 -11.52 0.54
N ILE A 124 16.45 -12.01 1.28
CA ILE A 124 15.22 -12.58 0.73
C ILE A 124 14.10 -11.57 0.89
N LEU A 125 13.54 -11.11 -0.23
CA LEU A 125 12.26 -10.43 -0.27
C LEU A 125 11.17 -11.51 -0.21
N LYS A 126 10.54 -11.67 0.94
CA LYS A 126 9.57 -12.75 1.17
C LYS A 126 8.33 -12.51 0.32
N GLY A 127 7.88 -13.53 -0.42
CA GLY A 127 6.82 -13.40 -1.43
C GLY A 127 5.43 -13.91 -1.03
N CYS A 128 5.33 -14.72 0.02
CA CYS A 128 4.02 -15.20 0.50
C CYS A 128 3.51 -14.23 1.57
N SER A 129 2.40 -13.54 1.29
CA SER A 129 1.74 -12.67 2.26
C SER A 129 0.35 -13.15 2.65
N LYS A 130 0.05 -13.17 3.95
CA LYS A 130 -1.29 -13.35 4.51
C LYS A 130 -2.09 -12.05 4.51
N LYS A 131 -1.39 -10.91 4.54
CA LYS A 131 -1.95 -9.56 4.46
C LYS A 131 -2.05 -9.10 3.00
N PRO A 132 -2.93 -8.14 2.67
CA PRO A 132 -3.11 -7.65 1.31
C PRO A 132 -1.95 -6.73 0.89
N VAL A 133 -0.78 -7.31 0.62
CA VAL A 133 0.39 -6.59 0.10
C VAL A 133 0.21 -6.40 -1.41
N PRO A 134 0.16 -5.16 -1.93
CA PRO A 134 0.00 -4.93 -3.35
C PRO A 134 1.28 -5.29 -4.11
N GLU A 135 1.17 -5.79 -5.34
CA GLU A 135 2.32 -6.15 -6.18
C GLU A 135 3.33 -5.00 -6.32
N THR A 136 2.83 -3.76 -6.43
CA THR A 136 3.67 -2.57 -6.50
C THR A 136 4.56 -2.39 -5.26
N ALA A 137 4.16 -2.84 -4.07
CA ALA A 137 5.01 -2.76 -2.87
C ALA A 137 6.28 -3.61 -3.02
N TYR A 138 6.20 -4.77 -3.67
CA TYR A 138 7.37 -5.60 -3.98
C TYR A 138 8.32 -4.90 -4.95
N ILE A 139 7.77 -4.24 -5.98
CA ILE A 139 8.54 -3.45 -6.95
C ILE A 139 9.25 -2.28 -6.25
N LEU A 140 8.56 -1.58 -5.34
CA LEU A 140 9.17 -0.50 -4.55
C LEU A 140 10.25 -1.02 -3.60
N ALA A 141 10.00 -2.15 -2.93
CA ALA A 141 10.96 -2.76 -2.01
C ALA A 141 12.25 -3.16 -2.72
N ILE A 142 12.16 -3.82 -3.90
CA ILE A 142 13.36 -4.21 -4.63
C ILE A 142 14.19 -3.00 -5.08
N GLN A 143 13.55 -1.90 -5.52
CA GLN A 143 14.25 -0.67 -5.88
C GLN A 143 15.03 -0.04 -4.71
N LYS A 144 14.57 -0.23 -3.47
CA LYS A 144 15.29 0.20 -2.26
C LYS A 144 16.39 -0.79 -1.89
N LEU A 145 16.06 -2.08 -1.82
CA LEU A 145 16.98 -3.14 -1.41
C LEU A 145 18.20 -3.24 -2.33
N GLN A 146 18.03 -3.12 -3.65
CA GLN A 146 19.13 -3.19 -4.62
C GLN A 146 20.24 -2.15 -4.39
N LYS A 147 19.95 -1.05 -3.69
CA LYS A 147 20.94 0.01 -3.40
C LYS A 147 21.87 -0.35 -2.25
N HIS A 148 21.52 -1.33 -1.43
CA HIS A 148 22.25 -1.70 -0.22
C HIS A 148 22.66 -3.17 -0.20
N ALA A 149 21.77 -4.06 -0.64
CA ALA A 149 21.98 -5.51 -0.57
C ALA A 149 23.02 -6.01 -1.58
N LYS A 150 23.79 -7.02 -1.17
CA LYS A 150 24.74 -7.74 -2.06
C LYS A 150 24.02 -8.61 -3.08
N SER A 151 22.89 -9.19 -2.71
CA SER A 151 22.01 -9.93 -3.61
C SER A 151 20.61 -9.96 -3.04
N VAL A 152 19.59 -10.01 -3.90
CA VAL A 152 18.19 -10.17 -3.50
C VAL A 152 17.60 -11.38 -4.21
N MET A 153 16.91 -12.23 -3.44
CA MET A 153 16.08 -13.31 -3.96
C MET A 153 14.63 -13.06 -3.56
N TYR A 154 13.67 -13.61 -4.30
CA TYR A 154 12.23 -13.50 -4.03
C TYR A 154 11.63 -14.86 -3.70
N GLY A 155 10.82 -14.94 -2.64
CA GLY A 155 10.12 -16.17 -2.24
C GLY A 155 10.47 -16.61 -0.82
N GLU A 156 10.38 -17.92 -0.56
CA GLU A 156 10.74 -18.51 0.74
C GLU A 156 12.18 -18.99 0.74
N ALA A 157 12.83 -19.07 1.92
CA ALA A 157 14.23 -19.49 2.03
C ALA A 157 14.56 -20.81 1.30
N CYS A 158 13.60 -21.73 1.24
CA CYS A 158 13.76 -23.03 0.59
C CYS A 158 13.42 -23.06 -0.91
N SER A 159 12.80 -22.01 -1.46
CA SER A 159 12.28 -21.98 -2.84
C SER A 159 12.47 -20.64 -3.56
N ALA A 160 13.39 -19.81 -3.06
CA ALA A 160 13.57 -18.46 -3.55
C ALA A 160 14.20 -18.39 -4.94
N VAL A 161 13.68 -17.48 -5.76
CA VAL A 161 14.17 -17.18 -7.11
C VAL A 161 15.20 -16.03 -7.03
N PRO A 162 16.38 -16.15 -7.65
CA PRO A 162 17.36 -15.08 -7.68
C PRO A 162 16.84 -13.89 -8.51
N ILE A 163 16.84 -12.69 -7.95
CA ILE A 163 16.36 -11.46 -8.64
C ILE A 163 17.51 -10.49 -8.94
N PHE A 164 18.42 -10.33 -8.00
CA PHE A 164 19.50 -9.36 -8.11
C PHE A 164 20.79 -9.86 -7.48
N LYS A 165 21.91 -9.43 -8.06
CA LYS A 165 23.25 -9.58 -7.49
C LYS A 165 24.06 -8.34 -7.85
N ALA A 166 24.66 -7.70 -6.85
CA ALA A 166 25.54 -6.56 -7.06
C ALA A 166 26.73 -6.99 -7.93
N LYS A 167 27.03 -6.19 -8.96
CA LYS A 167 28.27 -6.34 -9.72
C LYS A 167 29.41 -5.86 -8.82
N LYS A 168 30.44 -6.68 -8.67
CA LYS A 168 31.67 -6.31 -7.97
C LYS A 168 32.36 -5.18 -8.69
#